data_AF-A0A958DAS8-F1
#
_entry.id   AF-A0A958DAS8-F1
#
_cell.length_a   1.000
_cell.length_b   1.000
_cell.length_c   1.000
_cell.angle_alpha   90.00
_cell.angle_beta   90.00
_cell.angle_gamma   90.00
#
_symmetry.space_group_name_H-M   'P 1'
#
loop_
_entity.id
_entity.type
_entity.pdbx_description
1 polymer ?
#
loop_
_entity_poly.entity_id
_entity_poly.type
_entity_poly.pdbx_seq_one_letter_code
_entity_poly.pdbx_strand_id
1 'polypeptide(L)'
;MRTGSSGGSQILILAAAFAALFLLTGLLGVWAAFDRNSAWQAFALIALGLLAATAVVWAGRRWGEMALGVMSLGVALLAGAIGLYFLLAYHWSGNTGEIALLQQIGLAVEAARPAIPLPTDINANVAAGGLTVTLFIGLGGLIWAILTAWWPGLVVAGVAWLVGLAALVLSQSRGAWISIGVGVAAILYLALRRRWVDRRGLRIVLDSLALVALLAIVAFFIAAVRSPDLAQILGTTSVGTSAVNRATLWRDGLGLVSDYPFTGSGLRSTMMVYSTYELLMHVGFILHMHNLFVQIAVSQGVVAVLAFAGLLAAAIANLLAATRSRRSIWRFSLTAGAALAALLAHGMVDAGVYASTLTPILFLPVGFALALRPGRHQRQRGSMNWVLAVAILSVTALALVV
;
A
#
# COMPACT_ATOMS: atom_id res chain seq x y z
N MET A 1 -17.79 15.06 32.39
CA MET A 1 -16.69 15.21 31.39
C MET A 1 -17.19 14.85 29.98
N ARG A 2 -17.49 15.84 29.12
CA ARG A 2 -17.82 15.66 27.70
C ARG A 2 -16.74 16.34 26.83
N THR A 3 -15.60 15.69 26.60
CA THR A 3 -14.50 16.27 25.79
C THR A 3 -13.93 15.32 24.72
N GLY A 4 -14.34 14.04 24.70
CA GLY A 4 -13.76 13.03 23.80
C GLY A 4 -14.28 13.01 22.35
N SER A 5 -15.14 13.94 21.92
CA SER A 5 -15.79 13.89 20.60
C SER A 5 -15.24 14.83 19.53
N SER A 6 -14.49 15.88 19.89
CA SER A 6 -13.96 16.87 18.92
C SER A 6 -12.76 16.36 18.11
N GLY A 7 -11.76 15.77 18.77
CA GLY A 7 -10.54 15.33 18.07
C GLY A 7 -10.79 14.28 16.97
N GLY A 8 -11.74 13.36 17.19
CA GLY A 8 -12.07 12.30 16.22
C GLY A 8 -12.92 12.74 15.01
N SER A 9 -13.42 13.98 15.00
CA SER A 9 -13.99 14.63 13.81
C SER A 9 -12.96 15.54 13.14
N GLN A 10 -12.15 16.28 13.90
CA GLN A 10 -11.05 17.10 13.37
C GLN A 10 -10.06 16.28 12.52
N ILE A 11 -9.66 15.08 12.97
CA ILE A 11 -8.77 14.20 12.20
C ILE A 11 -9.38 13.77 10.86
N LEU A 12 -10.71 13.55 10.78
CA LEU A 12 -11.37 13.24 9.51
C LEU A 12 -11.40 14.44 8.56
N ILE A 13 -11.63 15.65 9.09
CA ILE A 13 -11.65 16.88 8.28
C ILE A 13 -10.27 17.12 7.68
N LEU A 14 -9.20 16.95 8.47
CA LEU A 14 -7.82 17.02 8.00
C LEU A 14 -7.51 15.95 6.95
N ALA A 15 -7.90 14.69 7.19
CA ALA A 15 -7.71 13.62 6.21
C ALA A 15 -8.45 13.90 4.89
N ALA A 16 -9.68 14.42 4.95
CA ALA A 16 -10.45 14.80 3.76
C ALA A 16 -9.80 15.97 3.01
N ALA A 17 -9.28 16.98 3.71
CA ALA A 17 -8.56 18.09 3.10
C ALA A 17 -7.27 17.63 2.40
N PHE A 18 -6.48 16.75 3.03
CA PHE A 18 -5.29 16.16 2.42
C PHE A 18 -5.61 15.25 1.23
N ALA A 19 -6.68 14.45 1.30
CA ALA A 19 -7.15 13.65 0.16
C ALA A 19 -7.61 14.52 -1.01
N ALA A 20 -8.34 15.62 -0.74
CA ALA A 20 -8.75 16.58 -1.76
C ALA A 20 -7.53 17.29 -2.39
N LEU A 21 -6.54 17.69 -1.59
CA LEU A 21 -5.30 18.28 -2.11
C LEU A 21 -4.53 17.30 -3.00
N PHE A 22 -4.45 16.01 -2.62
CA PHE A 22 -3.82 14.96 -3.43
C PHE A 22 -4.57 14.70 -4.76
N LEU A 23 -5.90 14.86 -4.79
CA LEU A 23 -6.66 14.81 -6.03
C LEU A 23 -6.43 16.03 -6.91
N LEU A 24 -6.32 17.22 -6.33
CA LEU A 24 -6.01 18.45 -7.06
C LEU A 24 -4.62 18.39 -7.69
N THR A 25 -3.59 17.90 -6.97
CA THR A 25 -2.27 17.64 -7.56
C THR A 25 -2.31 16.54 -8.62
N GLY A 26 -3.18 15.54 -8.46
CA GLY A 26 -3.45 14.54 -9.49
C GLY A 26 -3.97 15.16 -10.80
N LEU A 27 -4.96 16.06 -10.72
CA LEU A 27 -5.50 16.78 -11.88
C LEU A 27 -4.46 17.69 -12.56
N LEU A 28 -3.63 18.38 -11.77
CA LEU A 28 -2.49 19.13 -12.31
C LEU A 28 -1.47 18.22 -13.01
N GLY A 29 -1.22 17.03 -12.44
CA GLY A 29 -0.41 15.98 -13.07
C GLY A 29 -1.01 15.42 -14.36
N VAL A 30 -2.33 15.40 -14.53
CA VAL A 30 -2.97 15.07 -15.83
C VAL A 30 -2.76 16.20 -16.84
N TRP A 31 -2.95 17.45 -16.42
CA TRP A 31 -2.77 18.62 -17.30
C TRP A 31 -1.34 18.74 -17.84
N ALA A 32 -0.35 18.47 -16.98
CA ALA A 32 1.09 18.50 -17.29
C ALA A 32 1.59 17.28 -18.07
N ALA A 33 0.87 16.16 -18.07
CA ALA A 33 1.30 14.94 -18.75
C ALA A 33 1.26 15.07 -20.28
N PHE A 34 2.31 14.56 -20.93
CA PHE A 34 2.40 14.43 -22.39
C PHE A 34 1.32 13.48 -22.94
N ASP A 35 1.27 12.24 -22.44
CA ASP A 35 0.17 11.31 -22.73
C ASP A 35 -0.97 11.51 -21.72
N ARG A 36 -1.95 12.31 -22.14
CA ARG A 36 -3.15 12.59 -21.35
C ARG A 36 -4.06 11.37 -21.16
N ASN A 37 -4.05 10.39 -22.06
CA ASN A 37 -4.91 9.21 -21.94
C ASN A 37 -4.42 8.30 -20.81
N SER A 38 -3.12 7.97 -20.82
CA SER A 38 -2.48 7.22 -19.72
C SER A 38 -2.52 7.98 -18.39
N ALA A 39 -2.44 9.32 -18.43
CA ALA A 39 -2.57 10.16 -17.23
C ALA A 39 -4.00 10.17 -16.66
N TRP A 40 -5.04 10.21 -17.50
CA TRP A 40 -6.44 10.10 -17.05
C TRP A 40 -6.73 8.73 -16.41
N GLN A 41 -6.21 7.65 -16.97
CA GLN A 41 -6.30 6.31 -16.36
C GLN A 41 -5.61 6.29 -14.98
N ALA A 42 -4.43 6.90 -14.86
CA ALA A 42 -3.72 7.03 -13.58
C ALA A 42 -4.55 7.81 -12.54
N PHE A 43 -5.12 8.94 -12.95
CA PHE A 43 -5.96 9.77 -12.09
C PHE A 43 -7.24 9.02 -11.66
N ALA A 44 -7.89 8.29 -12.57
CA ALA A 44 -9.07 7.48 -12.26
C ALA A 44 -8.77 6.43 -11.19
N LEU A 45 -7.63 5.75 -11.26
CA LEU A 45 -7.21 4.76 -10.25
C LEU A 45 -6.88 5.40 -8.88
N ILE A 46 -6.27 6.60 -8.87
CA ILE A 46 -6.05 7.37 -7.64
C ILE A 46 -7.38 7.78 -7.01
N ALA A 47 -8.29 8.33 -7.81
CA ALA A 47 -9.62 8.73 -7.37
C ALA A 47 -10.43 7.53 -6.84
N LEU A 48 -10.37 6.39 -7.53
CA LEU A 48 -11.01 5.15 -7.11
C LEU A 48 -10.47 4.66 -5.75
N GLY A 49 -9.16 4.70 -5.54
CA GLY A 49 -8.53 4.34 -4.27
C GLY A 49 -8.99 5.21 -3.11
N LEU A 50 -9.02 6.53 -3.31
CA LEU A 50 -9.53 7.47 -2.31
C LEU A 50 -11.03 7.30 -2.08
N LEU A 51 -11.83 7.05 -3.12
CA LEU A 51 -13.25 6.70 -2.99
C LEU A 51 -13.45 5.42 -2.17
N ALA A 52 -12.71 4.34 -2.48
CA ALA A 52 -12.74 3.10 -1.70
C ALA A 52 -12.34 3.33 -0.22
N ALA A 53 -11.30 4.12 0.04
CA ALA A 53 -10.90 4.48 1.39
C ALA A 53 -11.99 5.27 2.14
N THR A 54 -12.63 6.26 1.51
CA THR A 54 -13.75 7.00 2.12
C THR A 54 -14.98 6.11 2.35
N ALA A 55 -15.26 5.17 1.46
CA ALA A 55 -16.32 4.18 1.61
C ALA A 55 -16.07 3.24 2.80
N VAL A 56 -14.83 2.79 3.00
CA VAL A 56 -14.42 2.03 4.21
C VAL A 56 -14.59 2.87 5.48
N VAL A 57 -14.18 4.15 5.47
CA VAL A 57 -14.38 5.07 6.61
C VAL A 57 -15.86 5.23 6.95
N TRP A 58 -16.69 5.47 5.94
CA TRP A 58 -18.13 5.64 6.10
C TRP A 58 -18.80 4.36 6.61
N ALA A 59 -18.55 3.23 5.97
CA ALA A 59 -19.14 1.94 6.35
C ALA A 59 -18.70 1.48 7.75
N GLY A 60 -17.40 1.53 8.04
CA GLY A 60 -16.85 1.19 9.36
C GLY A 60 -17.35 2.12 10.47
N ARG A 61 -17.64 3.40 10.16
CA ARG A 61 -18.31 4.31 11.11
C ARG A 61 -19.83 4.09 11.17
N ARG A 62 -20.49 3.60 10.12
CA ARG A 62 -21.95 3.37 10.07
C ARG A 62 -22.41 2.07 10.72
N TRP A 63 -21.72 0.95 10.43
CA TRP A 63 -22.07 -0.41 10.88
C TRP A 63 -21.00 -1.05 11.79
N GLY A 64 -19.84 -0.42 11.96
CA GLY A 64 -18.86 -0.86 12.95
C GLY A 64 -18.10 -2.11 12.54
N GLU A 65 -18.03 -3.06 13.47
CA GLU A 65 -17.21 -4.27 13.35
C GLU A 65 -17.59 -5.16 12.17
N MET A 66 -18.89 -5.26 11.86
CA MET A 66 -19.40 -6.06 10.76
C MET A 66 -18.94 -5.53 9.40
N ALA A 67 -19.01 -4.22 9.16
CA ALA A 67 -18.54 -3.62 7.91
C ALA A 67 -17.04 -3.84 7.71
N LEU A 68 -16.23 -3.56 8.74
CA LEU A 68 -14.78 -3.77 8.68
C LEU A 68 -14.42 -5.25 8.47
N GLY A 69 -15.16 -6.17 9.08
CA GLY A 69 -14.97 -7.61 8.88
C GLY A 69 -15.25 -8.08 7.46
N VAL A 70 -16.43 -7.74 6.93
CA VAL A 70 -16.82 -8.07 5.55
C VAL A 70 -15.88 -7.42 4.55
N MET A 71 -15.51 -6.16 4.77
CA MET A 71 -14.56 -5.46 3.90
C MET A 71 -13.18 -6.09 3.94
N SER A 72 -12.67 -6.47 5.12
CA SER A 72 -11.41 -7.21 5.23
C SER A 72 -11.46 -8.57 4.53
N LEU A 73 -12.56 -9.33 4.61
CA LEU A 73 -12.69 -10.58 3.84
C LEU A 73 -12.65 -10.32 2.33
N GLY A 74 -13.31 -9.27 1.84
CA GLY A 74 -13.20 -8.88 0.43
C GLY A 74 -11.78 -8.49 0.02
N VAL A 75 -11.00 -7.87 0.90
CA VAL A 75 -9.58 -7.60 0.65
C VAL A 75 -8.72 -8.87 0.69
N ALA A 76 -9.12 -9.92 1.41
CA ALA A 76 -8.51 -11.25 1.29
C ALA A 76 -8.84 -11.93 -0.05
N LEU A 77 -10.06 -11.75 -0.58
CA LEU A 77 -10.39 -12.15 -1.96
C LEU A 77 -9.54 -11.39 -2.99
N LEU A 78 -9.32 -10.08 -2.76
CA LEU A 78 -8.44 -9.25 -3.58
C LEU A 78 -6.99 -9.76 -3.57
N ALA A 79 -6.48 -10.19 -2.40
CA ALA A 79 -5.17 -10.83 -2.28
C ALA A 79 -5.10 -12.13 -3.10
N GLY A 80 -6.14 -12.96 -3.05
CA GLY A 80 -6.23 -14.16 -3.87
C GLY A 80 -6.31 -13.88 -5.37
N ALA A 81 -7.02 -12.83 -5.80
CA ALA A 81 -7.09 -12.42 -7.19
C ALA A 81 -5.73 -11.95 -7.73
N ILE A 82 -5.03 -11.09 -6.99
CA ILE A 82 -3.66 -10.63 -7.35
C ILE A 82 -2.70 -11.82 -7.38
N GLY A 83 -2.78 -12.71 -6.38
CA GLY A 83 -1.92 -13.88 -6.29
C GLY A 83 -2.17 -14.87 -7.43
N LEU A 84 -3.44 -15.17 -7.74
CA LEU A 84 -3.82 -16.05 -8.85
C LEU A 84 -3.38 -15.47 -10.20
N TYR A 85 -3.62 -14.18 -10.44
CA TYR A 85 -3.18 -13.51 -11.67
C TYR A 85 -1.66 -13.58 -11.82
N PHE A 86 -0.89 -13.31 -10.75
CA PHE A 86 0.57 -13.46 -10.75
C PHE A 86 1.01 -14.90 -11.09
N LEU A 87 0.42 -15.92 -10.46
CA LEU A 87 0.76 -17.33 -10.74
C LEU A 87 0.41 -17.75 -12.17
N LEU A 88 -0.67 -17.20 -12.74
CA LEU A 88 -1.11 -17.50 -14.11
C LEU A 88 -0.35 -16.73 -15.20
N ALA A 89 0.18 -15.53 -14.91
CA ALA A 89 0.80 -14.66 -15.90
C ALA A 89 2.34 -14.57 -15.84
N TYR A 90 2.96 -14.65 -14.65
CA TYR A 90 4.40 -14.42 -14.50
C TYR A 90 5.27 -15.54 -15.07
N HIS A 91 6.39 -15.21 -15.72
CA HIS A 91 7.32 -16.20 -16.28
C HIS A 91 8.56 -16.34 -15.39
N TRP A 92 8.71 -17.48 -14.71
CA TRP A 92 9.94 -17.85 -14.00
C TRP A 92 11.02 -18.31 -14.97
N SER A 93 10.66 -18.92 -16.10
CA SER A 93 11.59 -19.36 -17.15
C SER A 93 12.47 -18.22 -17.68
N GLY A 94 11.91 -17.01 -17.81
CA GLY A 94 12.62 -15.81 -18.27
C GLY A 94 13.30 -14.98 -17.17
N ASN A 95 13.18 -15.36 -15.89
CA ASN A 95 13.67 -14.57 -14.77
C ASN A 95 14.48 -15.44 -13.79
N THR A 96 15.74 -15.08 -13.54
CA THR A 96 16.59 -15.79 -12.58
C THR A 96 16.17 -15.48 -11.14
N GLY A 97 15.38 -16.36 -10.53
CA GLY A 97 15.10 -16.32 -9.09
C GLY A 97 16.37 -16.54 -8.26
N GLU A 98 16.46 -15.80 -7.15
CA GLU A 98 17.60 -15.84 -6.23
C GLU A 98 17.62 -17.09 -5.33
N ILE A 99 16.45 -17.66 -5.04
CA ILE A 99 16.30 -18.87 -4.23
C ILE A 99 15.94 -20.05 -5.15
N ALA A 100 16.90 -20.95 -5.36
CA ALA A 100 16.77 -22.09 -6.26
C ALA A 100 15.52 -22.96 -5.99
N LEU A 101 15.16 -23.22 -4.73
CA LEU A 101 13.96 -23.98 -4.38
C LEU A 101 12.67 -23.26 -4.83
N LEU A 102 12.56 -21.96 -4.58
CA LEU A 102 11.39 -21.19 -5.00
C LEU A 102 11.34 -21.01 -6.52
N GLN A 103 12.51 -20.96 -7.18
CA GLN A 103 12.60 -20.97 -8.64
C GLN A 103 12.08 -22.29 -9.23
N GLN A 104 12.48 -23.44 -8.68
CA GLN A 104 11.98 -24.75 -9.12
C GLN A 104 10.47 -24.88 -8.94
N ILE A 105 9.91 -24.40 -7.82
CA ILE A 105 8.46 -24.40 -7.59
C ILE A 105 7.76 -23.45 -8.58
N GLY A 106 8.32 -22.27 -8.84
CA GLY A 106 7.80 -21.33 -9.84
C GLY A 106 7.77 -21.92 -11.26
N LEU A 107 8.84 -22.59 -11.68
CA LEU A 107 8.90 -23.32 -12.96
C LEU A 107 7.89 -24.46 -13.04
N ALA A 108 7.65 -25.18 -11.94
CA ALA A 108 6.63 -26.23 -11.89
C ALA A 108 5.21 -25.65 -12.00
N VAL A 109 4.94 -24.47 -11.41
CA VAL A 109 3.68 -23.74 -11.58
C VAL A 109 3.52 -23.24 -13.01
N GLU A 110 4.57 -22.68 -13.62
CA GLU A 110 4.57 -22.23 -15.02
C GLU A 110 4.33 -23.38 -16.01
N ALA A 111 4.84 -24.58 -15.72
CA ALA A 111 4.60 -25.77 -16.54
C ALA A 111 3.21 -26.39 -16.34
N ALA A 112 2.61 -26.24 -15.16
CA ALA A 112 1.31 -26.84 -14.81
C ALA A 112 0.09 -25.93 -15.06
N ARG A 113 0.29 -24.62 -15.24
CA ARG A 113 -0.81 -23.66 -15.42
C ARG A 113 -1.48 -23.81 -16.80
N PRO A 114 -2.79 -23.51 -16.93
CA PRO A 114 -3.46 -23.47 -18.22
C PRO A 114 -2.88 -22.34 -19.10
N ALA A 115 -2.79 -22.59 -20.40
CA ALA A 115 -2.37 -21.61 -21.40
C ALA A 115 -3.48 -20.57 -21.66
N ILE A 116 -3.62 -19.61 -20.74
CA ILE A 116 -4.56 -18.49 -20.85
C ILE A 116 -3.81 -17.27 -21.42
N PRO A 117 -4.33 -16.58 -22.45
CA PRO A 117 -3.72 -15.35 -22.98
C PRO A 117 -3.96 -14.18 -22.03
N LEU A 118 -3.17 -14.11 -20.95
CA LEU A 118 -3.09 -12.98 -20.04
C LEU A 118 -1.93 -12.05 -20.44
N PRO A 119 -1.97 -10.75 -20.10
CA PRO A 119 -0.80 -9.89 -20.19
C PRO A 119 0.33 -10.46 -19.32
N THR A 120 1.49 -10.73 -19.92
CA THR A 120 2.63 -11.44 -19.32
C THR A 120 3.66 -10.52 -18.66
N ASP A 121 3.38 -9.21 -18.64
CA ASP A 121 4.24 -8.11 -18.18
C ASP A 121 4.14 -7.82 -16.68
N ILE A 122 3.45 -8.66 -15.89
CA ILE A 122 3.34 -8.47 -14.44
C ILE A 122 4.71 -8.54 -13.76
N ASN A 123 5.18 -7.41 -13.24
CA ASN A 123 6.39 -7.35 -12.43
C ASN A 123 6.16 -7.99 -11.05
N ALA A 124 7.04 -8.91 -10.65
CA ALA A 124 6.94 -9.61 -9.37
C ALA A 124 6.92 -8.68 -8.14
N ASN A 125 7.64 -7.54 -8.18
CA ASN A 125 7.61 -6.56 -7.09
C ASN A 125 6.28 -5.80 -7.02
N VAL A 126 5.65 -5.50 -8.17
CA VAL A 126 4.30 -4.89 -8.22
C VAL A 126 3.29 -5.81 -7.53
N ALA A 127 3.26 -7.08 -7.94
CA ALA A 127 2.38 -8.10 -7.36
C ALA A 127 2.60 -8.25 -5.85
N ALA A 128 3.86 -8.43 -5.45
CA ALA A 128 4.25 -8.60 -4.06
C ALA A 128 3.92 -7.36 -3.22
N GLY A 129 4.13 -6.15 -3.74
CA GLY A 129 3.77 -4.89 -3.09
C GLY A 129 2.28 -4.80 -2.78
N GLY A 130 1.42 -5.11 -3.75
CA GLY A 130 -0.04 -5.20 -3.51
C GLY A 130 -0.38 -6.24 -2.44
N LEU A 131 0.25 -7.41 -2.50
CA LEU A 131 0.03 -8.51 -1.56
C LEU A 131 0.48 -8.17 -0.12
N THR A 132 1.57 -7.42 0.08
CA THR A 132 1.98 -7.00 1.44
C THR A 132 0.88 -6.21 2.16
N VAL A 133 0.11 -5.42 1.40
CA VAL A 133 -0.99 -4.62 1.93
C VAL A 133 -2.25 -5.45 2.14
N THR A 134 -2.68 -6.18 1.11
CA THR A 134 -3.96 -6.91 1.14
C THR A 134 -3.93 -8.09 2.11
N LEU A 135 -2.80 -8.78 2.27
CA LEU A 135 -2.69 -9.91 3.21
C LEU A 135 -2.86 -9.48 4.67
N PHE A 136 -2.30 -8.34 5.10
CA PHE A 136 -2.53 -7.86 6.47
C PHE A 136 -3.98 -7.46 6.71
N ILE A 137 -4.59 -6.68 5.81
CA ILE A 137 -6.01 -6.29 5.94
C ILE A 137 -6.90 -7.54 5.92
N GLY A 138 -6.62 -8.48 5.03
CA GLY A 138 -7.31 -9.76 4.87
C GLY A 138 -7.29 -10.62 6.14
N LEU A 139 -6.13 -10.72 6.79
CA LEU A 139 -5.97 -11.41 8.08
C LEU A 139 -6.93 -10.86 9.15
N GLY A 140 -7.22 -9.56 9.15
CA GLY A 140 -8.20 -8.94 10.05
C GLY A 140 -9.63 -9.45 9.83
N GLY A 141 -9.96 -9.80 8.58
CA GLY A 141 -11.23 -10.40 8.17
C GLY A 141 -11.31 -11.87 8.55
N LEU A 142 -10.24 -12.65 8.33
CA LEU A 142 -10.16 -14.05 8.76
C LEU A 142 -10.31 -14.18 10.28
N ILE A 143 -9.57 -13.37 11.05
CA ILE A 143 -9.72 -13.34 12.52
C ILE A 143 -11.15 -12.93 12.93
N TRP A 144 -11.78 -11.99 12.22
CA TRP A 144 -13.18 -11.64 12.48
C TRP A 144 -14.12 -12.82 12.21
N ALA A 145 -14.00 -13.48 11.05
CA ALA A 145 -14.85 -14.59 10.66
C ALA A 145 -14.73 -15.79 11.61
N ILE A 146 -13.51 -16.09 12.10
CA ILE A 146 -13.29 -17.07 13.20
C ILE A 146 -14.06 -16.65 14.45
N LEU A 147 -13.87 -15.39 14.91
CA LEU A 147 -14.50 -14.88 16.14
C LEU A 147 -16.03 -14.75 16.06
N THR A 148 -16.61 -14.69 14.86
CA THR A 148 -18.07 -14.68 14.63
C THR A 148 -18.60 -15.99 14.07
N ALA A 149 -17.79 -17.05 14.04
CA ALA A 149 -18.15 -18.37 13.47
C ALA A 149 -18.74 -18.32 12.04
N TRP A 150 -18.32 -17.37 11.21
CA TRP A 150 -18.83 -17.22 9.83
C TRP A 150 -18.03 -18.08 8.84
N TRP A 151 -18.20 -19.41 8.98
CA TRP A 151 -17.44 -20.43 8.24
C TRP A 151 -17.42 -20.27 6.72
N PRO A 152 -18.53 -19.96 6.00
CA PRO A 152 -18.48 -19.79 4.54
C PRO A 152 -17.55 -18.64 4.11
N GLY A 153 -17.61 -17.50 4.81
CA GLY A 153 -16.71 -16.38 4.57
C GLY A 153 -15.26 -16.71 4.91
N LEU A 154 -15.03 -17.46 5.99
CA LEU A 154 -13.70 -17.91 6.41
C LEU A 154 -13.04 -18.84 5.40
N VAL A 155 -13.76 -19.84 4.88
CA VAL A 155 -13.18 -20.83 3.94
C VAL A 155 -12.79 -20.16 2.63
N VAL A 156 -13.71 -19.42 1.99
CA VAL A 156 -13.44 -18.79 0.68
C VAL A 156 -12.34 -17.73 0.78
N ALA A 157 -12.42 -16.85 1.78
CA ALA A 157 -11.38 -15.83 1.99
C ALA A 157 -10.05 -16.42 2.49
N GLY A 158 -10.09 -17.53 3.22
CA GLY A 158 -8.89 -18.24 3.71
C GLY A 158 -8.10 -18.87 2.57
N VAL A 159 -8.78 -19.56 1.65
CA VAL A 159 -8.16 -20.10 0.42
C VAL A 159 -7.58 -18.95 -0.42
N ALA A 160 -8.34 -17.88 -0.65
CA ALA A 160 -7.85 -16.71 -1.39
C ALA A 160 -6.62 -16.07 -0.73
N TRP A 161 -6.62 -15.92 0.60
CA TRP A 161 -5.48 -15.39 1.35
C TRP A 161 -4.26 -16.30 1.25
N LEU A 162 -4.43 -17.62 1.29
CA LEU A 162 -3.33 -18.59 1.11
C LEU A 162 -2.75 -18.54 -0.32
N VAL A 163 -3.57 -18.38 -1.36
CA VAL A 163 -3.11 -18.16 -2.73
C VAL A 163 -2.29 -16.86 -2.83
N GLY A 164 -2.78 -15.77 -2.23
CA GLY A 164 -2.03 -14.51 -2.14
C GLY A 164 -0.70 -14.64 -1.38
N LEU A 165 -0.67 -15.42 -0.29
CA LEU A 165 0.57 -15.68 0.45
C LEU A 165 1.57 -16.50 -0.37
N ALA A 166 1.11 -17.57 -1.04
CA ALA A 166 1.94 -18.39 -1.91
C ALA A 166 2.55 -17.56 -3.05
N ALA A 167 1.76 -16.69 -3.68
CA ALA A 167 2.24 -15.75 -4.70
C ALA A 167 3.28 -14.76 -4.14
N LEU A 168 3.09 -14.21 -2.94
CA LEU A 168 4.07 -13.32 -2.30
C LEU A 168 5.40 -14.04 -2.02
N VAL A 169 5.37 -15.32 -1.63
CA VAL A 169 6.59 -16.12 -1.46
C VAL A 169 7.24 -16.41 -2.82
N LEU A 170 6.48 -16.87 -3.82
CA LEU A 170 7.01 -17.21 -5.15
C LEU A 170 7.45 -15.99 -5.98
N SER A 171 7.06 -14.77 -5.59
CA SER A 171 7.57 -13.52 -6.16
C SER A 171 9.05 -13.25 -5.91
N GLN A 172 9.63 -13.88 -4.86
CA GLN A 172 11.00 -13.66 -4.38
C GLN A 172 11.37 -12.18 -4.12
N SER A 173 10.38 -11.29 -3.94
CA SER A 173 10.64 -9.87 -3.67
C SER A 173 11.16 -9.67 -2.25
N ARG A 174 12.49 -9.46 -2.12
CA ARG A 174 13.16 -9.09 -0.85
C ARG A 174 12.46 -7.94 -0.15
N GLY A 175 12.10 -6.90 -0.92
CA GLY A 175 11.40 -5.72 -0.42
C GLY A 175 10.03 -6.05 0.18
N ALA A 176 9.28 -6.98 -0.42
CA ALA A 176 8.03 -7.45 0.13
C ALA A 176 8.21 -8.26 1.43
N TRP A 177 9.19 -9.16 1.50
CA TRP A 177 9.43 -9.97 2.70
C TRP A 177 9.89 -9.14 3.90
N ILE A 178 10.80 -8.18 3.69
CA ILE A 178 11.20 -7.20 4.71
C ILE A 178 9.96 -6.42 5.19
N SER A 179 9.07 -6.04 4.28
CA SER A 179 7.85 -5.28 4.58
C SER A 179 6.81 -6.10 5.37
N ILE A 180 6.70 -7.41 5.12
CA ILE A 180 5.95 -8.32 5.99
C ILE A 180 6.56 -8.34 7.40
N GLY A 181 7.89 -8.42 7.52
CA GLY A 181 8.59 -8.32 8.81
C GLY A 181 8.28 -7.02 9.57
N VAL A 182 8.34 -5.87 8.87
CA VAL A 182 7.98 -4.55 9.43
C VAL A 182 6.50 -4.48 9.82
N GLY A 183 5.59 -5.05 9.02
CA GLY A 183 4.18 -5.16 9.35
C GLY A 183 3.92 -6.00 10.61
N VAL A 184 4.60 -7.14 10.78
CA VAL A 184 4.55 -7.95 12.01
C VAL A 184 5.13 -7.20 13.22
N ALA A 185 6.24 -6.47 13.04
CA ALA A 185 6.77 -5.60 14.09
C ALA A 185 5.78 -4.49 14.49
N ALA A 186 5.01 -3.94 13.54
CA ALA A 186 3.94 -2.98 13.82
C ALA A 186 2.76 -3.61 14.57
N ILE A 187 2.39 -4.87 14.30
CA ILE A 187 1.41 -5.62 15.11
C ILE A 187 1.90 -5.70 16.56
N LEU A 188 3.16 -6.09 16.78
CA LEU A 188 3.75 -6.21 18.12
C LEU A 188 3.79 -4.84 18.83
N TYR A 189 4.27 -3.79 18.17
CA TYR A 189 4.28 -2.42 18.69
C TYR A 189 2.88 -1.96 19.13
N LEU A 190 1.87 -2.11 18.28
CA LEU A 190 0.50 -1.69 18.59
C LEU A 190 -0.15 -2.54 19.69
N ALA A 191 0.15 -3.85 19.73
CA ALA A 191 -0.32 -4.75 20.78
C ALA A 191 0.28 -4.40 22.14
N LEU A 192 1.61 -4.17 22.22
CA LEU A 192 2.30 -3.72 23.42
C LEU A 192 1.82 -2.34 23.86
N ARG A 193 1.69 -1.39 22.94
CA ARG A 193 1.19 -0.03 23.21
C ARG A 193 -0.22 -0.03 23.79
N ARG A 194 -1.10 -0.93 23.31
CA ARG A 194 -2.44 -1.16 23.87
C ARG A 194 -2.38 -1.87 25.23
N ARG A 195 -1.55 -2.90 25.39
CA ARG A 195 -1.35 -3.63 26.66
C ARG A 195 -0.86 -2.69 27.77
N TRP A 196 -0.02 -1.72 27.42
CA TRP A 196 0.57 -0.74 28.34
C TRP A 196 -0.22 0.58 28.40
N VAL A 197 -1.51 0.60 28.02
CA VAL A 197 -2.32 1.83 27.99
C VAL A 197 -2.20 2.68 29.26
N ASP A 198 -2.21 2.03 30.43
CA ASP A 198 -2.12 2.67 31.76
C ASP A 198 -0.67 2.93 32.21
N ARG A 199 0.33 2.32 31.57
CA ARG A 199 1.77 2.46 31.90
C ARG A 199 2.42 3.52 31.02
N ARG A 200 2.18 4.80 31.34
CA ARG A 200 2.64 5.97 30.56
C ARG A 200 4.15 5.93 30.23
N GLY A 201 5.00 5.57 31.19
CA GLY A 201 6.46 5.49 30.99
C GLY A 201 6.86 4.51 29.90
N LEU A 202 6.41 3.25 29.99
CA LEU A 202 6.69 2.23 28.96
C LEU A 202 6.17 2.61 27.58
N ARG A 203 5.01 3.30 27.52
CA ARG A 203 4.47 3.82 26.26
C ARG A 203 5.32 4.95 25.67
N ILE A 204 5.89 5.83 26.49
CA ILE A 204 6.80 6.87 26.00
C ILE A 204 8.07 6.21 25.46
N VAL A 205 8.68 5.26 26.18
CA VAL A 205 9.86 4.52 25.71
C VAL A 205 9.56 3.81 24.38
N LEU A 206 8.42 3.11 24.28
CA LEU A 206 8.02 2.41 23.06
C LEU A 206 7.75 3.35 21.88
N ASP A 207 7.08 4.48 22.11
CA ASP A 207 6.83 5.51 21.09
C ASP A 207 8.15 6.19 20.66
N SER A 208 9.09 6.41 21.57
CA SER A 208 10.43 6.94 21.28
C SER A 208 11.29 5.96 20.48
N LEU A 209 11.27 4.66 20.79
CA LEU A 209 11.98 3.64 20.02
C LEU A 209 11.44 3.55 18.58
N ALA A 210 10.12 3.62 18.40
CA ALA A 210 9.51 3.69 17.07
C ALA A 210 9.91 4.96 16.30
N LEU A 211 10.02 6.11 16.98
CA LEU A 211 10.51 7.35 16.39
C LEU A 211 12.00 7.26 16.00
N VAL A 212 12.85 6.70 16.85
CA VAL A 212 14.28 6.48 16.53
C VAL A 212 14.45 5.55 15.33
N ALA A 213 13.66 4.46 15.25
CA ALA A 213 13.67 3.58 14.08
C ALA A 213 13.24 4.30 12.79
N LEU A 214 12.21 5.15 12.85
CA LEU A 214 11.79 5.98 11.71
C LEU A 214 12.88 6.98 11.29
N LEU A 215 13.51 7.66 12.25
CA LEU A 215 14.62 8.59 11.98
C LEU A 215 15.84 7.88 11.39
N ALA A 216 16.13 6.65 11.83
CA ALA A 216 17.20 5.83 11.25
C ALA A 216 16.92 5.44 9.79
N ILE A 217 15.67 5.10 9.44
CA ILE A 217 15.26 4.83 8.05
C ILE A 217 15.42 6.10 7.18
N VAL A 218 15.00 7.26 7.68
CA VAL A 218 15.16 8.54 6.96
C VAL A 218 16.64 8.90 6.80
N ALA A 219 17.46 8.73 7.84
CA ALA A 219 18.90 8.95 7.77
C ALA A 219 19.59 8.00 6.77
N PHE A 220 19.19 6.71 6.75
CA PHE A 220 19.69 5.73 5.79
C PHE A 220 19.31 6.10 4.34
N PHE A 221 18.07 6.52 4.09
CA PHE A 221 17.66 7.01 2.76
C PHE A 221 18.51 8.21 2.31
N ILE A 222 18.69 9.20 3.18
CA ILE A 222 19.52 10.39 2.89
C ILE A 222 20.98 9.99 2.62
N ALA A 223 21.53 9.05 3.40
CA ALA A 223 22.89 8.56 3.21
C ALA A 223 23.05 7.78 1.89
N ALA A 224 22.09 6.91 1.54
CA ALA A 224 22.11 6.14 0.30
C ALA A 224 22.00 7.03 -0.95
N VAL A 225 21.17 8.07 -0.94
CA VAL A 225 21.08 9.04 -2.04
C VAL A 225 22.39 9.85 -2.19
N ARG A 226 23.16 10.05 -1.11
CA ARG A 226 24.41 10.83 -1.13
C ARG A 226 25.69 10.02 -1.34
N SER A 227 25.72 8.73 -1.00
CA SER A 227 26.91 7.88 -1.08
C SER A 227 26.77 6.83 -2.20
N PRO A 228 27.65 6.84 -3.21
CA PRO A 228 27.73 5.78 -4.23
C PRO A 228 28.02 4.39 -3.65
N ASP A 229 28.70 4.30 -2.51
CA ASP A 229 29.05 3.02 -1.88
C ASP A 229 27.82 2.35 -1.24
N LEU A 230 27.01 3.14 -0.53
CA LEU A 230 25.74 2.68 0.04
C LEU A 230 24.70 2.34 -1.03
N ALA A 231 24.82 2.91 -2.23
CA ALA A 231 23.97 2.58 -3.37
C ALA A 231 24.01 1.08 -3.71
N GLN A 232 25.19 0.45 -3.64
CA GLN A 232 25.35 -0.97 -4.00
C GLN A 232 24.49 -1.91 -3.14
N ILE A 233 24.22 -1.55 -1.88
CA ILE A 233 23.41 -2.34 -0.94
C ILE A 233 21.93 -2.43 -1.38
N LEU A 234 21.43 -1.40 -2.10
CA LEU A 234 20.04 -1.33 -2.56
C LEU A 234 19.79 -2.10 -3.87
N GLY A 235 20.84 -2.65 -4.47
CA GLY A 235 20.79 -3.41 -5.70
C GLY A 235 20.45 -2.59 -6.94
N THR A 236 20.45 -3.28 -8.08
CA THR A 236 20.09 -2.72 -9.38
C THR A 236 18.68 -3.12 -9.79
N THR A 237 18.02 -2.24 -10.55
CA THR A 237 16.90 -2.58 -11.43
C THR A 237 17.47 -2.72 -12.83
N SER A 238 17.13 -3.79 -13.54
CA SER A 238 17.48 -3.98 -14.95
C SER A 238 16.25 -4.23 -15.82
N VAL A 239 16.31 -3.76 -17.07
CA VAL A 239 15.40 -4.14 -18.16
C VAL A 239 16.26 -4.36 -19.41
N GLY A 240 16.20 -5.57 -19.96
CA GLY A 240 17.13 -6.00 -21.01
C GLY A 240 18.59 -5.95 -20.53
N THR A 241 19.47 -5.37 -21.34
CA THR A 241 20.90 -5.19 -21.04
C THR A 241 21.21 -3.97 -20.16
N SER A 242 20.22 -3.09 -19.90
CA SER A 242 20.43 -1.85 -19.16
C SER A 242 20.08 -2.03 -17.69
N ALA A 243 21.00 -1.66 -16.80
CA ALA A 243 20.84 -1.76 -15.34
C ALA A 243 21.16 -0.43 -14.66
N VAL A 244 20.27 0.03 -13.78
CA VAL A 244 20.40 1.26 -13.00
C VAL A 244 20.33 0.92 -11.51
N ASN A 245 21.22 1.51 -10.71
CA ASN A 245 21.15 1.36 -9.26
C ASN A 245 19.97 2.17 -8.67
N ARG A 246 19.21 1.60 -7.73
CA ARG A 246 18.07 2.30 -7.11
C ARG A 246 18.41 3.66 -6.52
N ALA A 247 19.55 3.81 -5.83
CA ALA A 247 19.91 5.10 -5.22
C ALA A 247 20.34 6.17 -6.24
N THR A 248 20.85 5.75 -7.40
CA THR A 248 21.06 6.65 -8.54
C THR A 248 19.72 7.09 -9.09
N LEU A 249 18.84 6.14 -9.44
CA LEU A 249 17.47 6.44 -9.89
C LEU A 249 16.68 7.38 -8.94
N TRP A 250 16.89 7.26 -7.63
CA TRP A 250 16.30 8.18 -6.64
C TRP A 250 16.91 9.57 -6.65
N ARG A 251 18.23 9.69 -6.85
CA ARG A 251 18.94 10.97 -6.95
C ARG A 251 18.48 11.73 -8.19
N ASP A 252 18.46 11.03 -9.31
CA ASP A 252 18.07 11.53 -10.63
C ASP A 252 16.59 11.95 -10.60
N GLY A 253 15.72 11.10 -10.02
CA GLY A 253 14.31 11.43 -9.77
C GLY A 253 14.11 12.64 -8.86
N LEU A 254 15.01 12.91 -7.92
CA LEU A 254 14.99 14.14 -7.11
C LEU A 254 15.50 15.36 -7.91
N GLY A 255 16.40 15.17 -8.88
CA GLY A 255 16.78 16.17 -9.87
C GLY A 255 15.57 16.62 -10.70
N LEU A 256 14.87 15.67 -11.33
CA LEU A 256 13.62 15.94 -12.08
C LEU A 256 12.55 16.66 -11.23
N VAL A 257 12.48 16.39 -9.93
CA VAL A 257 11.56 17.09 -9.01
C VAL A 257 11.97 18.55 -8.77
N SER A 258 13.26 18.89 -8.85
CA SER A 258 13.71 20.28 -8.73
C SER A 258 13.33 21.15 -9.94
N ASP A 259 13.20 20.56 -11.13
CA ASP A 259 12.72 21.25 -12.33
C ASP A 259 11.19 21.44 -12.33
N TYR A 260 10.43 20.46 -11.80
CA TYR A 260 8.96 20.48 -11.79
C TYR A 260 8.33 20.36 -10.39
N PRO A 261 8.67 21.23 -9.41
CA PRO A 261 8.37 21.00 -7.99
C PRO A 261 6.88 21.04 -7.61
N PHE A 262 6.03 21.69 -8.42
CA PHE A 262 4.61 21.87 -8.10
C PHE A 262 3.67 20.89 -8.81
N THR A 263 3.97 20.52 -10.06
CA THR A 263 3.14 19.63 -10.90
C THR A 263 3.74 18.23 -11.06
N GLY A 264 5.04 18.07 -10.78
CA GLY A 264 5.82 16.97 -11.33
C GLY A 264 5.90 17.08 -12.87
N SER A 265 6.50 16.06 -13.49
CA SER A 265 6.52 15.88 -14.94
C SER A 265 5.20 15.30 -15.50
N GLY A 266 4.19 15.14 -14.65
CA GLY A 266 2.85 14.64 -14.99
C GLY A 266 2.66 13.14 -14.71
N LEU A 267 1.40 12.73 -14.56
CA LEU A 267 1.04 11.34 -14.29
C LEU A 267 1.42 10.43 -15.47
N ARG A 268 1.98 9.25 -15.16
CA ARG A 268 2.42 8.23 -16.15
C ARG A 268 3.52 8.70 -17.14
N SER A 269 4.11 9.87 -16.92
CA SER A 269 5.22 10.41 -17.74
C SER A 269 6.60 9.79 -17.48
N THR A 270 6.80 9.20 -16.29
CA THR A 270 8.11 8.90 -15.69
C THR A 270 9.07 8.17 -16.62
N MET A 271 8.60 7.17 -17.36
CA MET A 271 9.45 6.37 -18.25
C MET A 271 10.11 7.21 -19.34
N MET A 272 9.35 8.06 -20.02
CA MET A 272 9.89 8.89 -21.09
C MET A 272 10.67 10.09 -20.56
N VAL A 273 10.21 10.68 -19.45
CA VAL A 273 10.90 11.83 -18.84
C VAL A 273 12.29 11.41 -18.35
N TYR A 274 12.39 10.31 -17.59
CA TYR A 274 13.68 9.82 -17.11
C TYR A 274 14.62 9.40 -18.26
N SER A 275 14.12 8.63 -19.24
CA SER A 275 14.93 8.25 -20.40
C SER A 275 15.44 9.46 -21.20
N THR A 276 14.58 10.43 -21.51
CA THR A 276 14.94 11.52 -22.43
C THR A 276 15.63 12.71 -21.76
N TYR A 277 15.30 13.05 -20.51
CA TYR A 277 15.94 14.16 -19.79
C TYR A 277 17.22 13.74 -19.07
N GLU A 278 17.21 12.61 -18.35
CA GLU A 278 18.37 12.18 -17.56
C GLU A 278 19.35 11.36 -18.38
N LEU A 279 18.85 10.32 -19.06
CA LEU A 279 19.69 9.36 -19.79
C LEU A 279 19.95 9.76 -21.25
N LEU A 280 19.40 10.89 -21.69
CA LEU A 280 19.52 11.44 -23.05
C LEU A 280 19.19 10.44 -24.17
N MET A 281 18.27 9.52 -23.89
CA MET A 281 17.85 8.44 -24.79
C MET A 281 16.36 8.51 -25.15
N HIS A 282 16.06 8.10 -26.38
CA HIS A 282 14.72 8.18 -26.97
C HIS A 282 13.88 6.91 -26.75
N VAL A 283 14.38 5.96 -25.96
CA VAL A 283 13.70 4.69 -25.65
C VAL A 283 13.42 4.62 -24.15
N GLY A 284 12.15 4.47 -23.78
CA GLY A 284 11.72 4.23 -22.41
C GLY A 284 12.09 2.83 -21.94
N PHE A 285 12.67 2.69 -20.74
CA PHE A 285 12.89 1.37 -20.13
C PHE A 285 12.69 1.28 -18.60
N ILE A 286 12.79 2.38 -17.84
CA ILE A 286 12.46 2.39 -16.40
C ILE A 286 11.03 2.91 -16.20
N LEU A 287 10.11 2.02 -15.82
CA LEU A 287 8.69 2.36 -15.69
C LEU A 287 8.38 3.28 -14.48
N HIS A 288 9.18 3.21 -13.41
CA HIS A 288 8.96 3.97 -12.18
C HIS A 288 10.23 4.05 -11.32
N MET A 289 10.27 5.03 -10.42
CA MET A 289 11.46 5.40 -9.62
C MET A 289 11.84 4.43 -8.49
N HIS A 290 11.22 3.24 -8.38
CA HIS A 290 11.43 2.28 -7.27
C HIS A 290 11.48 2.90 -5.85
N ASN A 291 10.74 3.98 -5.62
CA ASN A 291 10.46 4.55 -4.30
C ASN A 291 9.16 5.36 -4.43
N LEU A 292 8.17 5.02 -3.62
CA LEU A 292 6.82 5.59 -3.65
C LEU A 292 6.82 7.13 -3.53
N PHE A 293 7.69 7.69 -2.69
CA PHE A 293 7.71 9.12 -2.41
C PHE A 293 8.38 9.90 -3.54
N VAL A 294 9.51 9.40 -4.06
CA VAL A 294 10.15 9.95 -5.26
C VAL A 294 9.20 9.82 -6.47
N GLN A 295 8.52 8.69 -6.63
CA GLN A 295 7.56 8.48 -7.71
C GLN A 295 6.36 9.44 -7.63
N ILE A 296 5.78 9.67 -6.45
CA ILE A 296 4.71 10.66 -6.25
C ILE A 296 5.23 12.07 -6.57
N ALA A 297 6.44 12.43 -6.10
CA ALA A 297 7.05 13.72 -6.38
C ALA A 297 7.27 13.96 -7.88
N VAL A 298 7.83 12.98 -8.60
CA VAL A 298 8.03 13.05 -10.05
C VAL A 298 6.69 13.13 -10.79
N SER A 299 5.65 12.43 -10.31
CA SER A 299 4.36 12.36 -11.02
C SER A 299 3.41 13.53 -10.78
N GLN A 300 3.50 14.19 -9.61
CA GLN A 300 2.52 15.18 -9.13
C GLN A 300 3.12 16.36 -8.33
N GLY A 301 4.45 16.41 -8.17
CA GLY A 301 5.15 17.45 -7.43
C GLY A 301 5.23 17.21 -5.91
N VAL A 302 6.00 18.07 -5.23
CA VAL A 302 6.23 18.02 -3.78
C VAL A 302 4.94 18.25 -2.99
N VAL A 303 4.00 19.04 -3.52
CA VAL A 303 2.69 19.28 -2.89
C VAL A 303 1.91 17.97 -2.72
N ALA A 304 2.00 17.04 -3.67
CA ALA A 304 1.37 15.73 -3.58
C ALA A 304 2.02 14.85 -2.50
N VAL A 305 3.34 14.91 -2.36
CA VAL A 305 4.07 14.21 -1.27
C VAL A 305 3.61 14.73 0.10
N LEU A 306 3.49 16.05 0.26
CA LEU A 306 3.01 16.65 1.50
C LEU A 306 1.55 16.29 1.79
N ALA A 307 0.69 16.28 0.76
CA ALA A 307 -0.71 15.85 0.88
C ALA A 307 -0.82 14.37 1.29
N PHE A 308 -0.06 13.49 0.64
CA PHE A 308 -0.03 12.06 0.98
C PHE A 308 0.54 11.81 2.38
N ALA A 309 1.62 12.51 2.77
CA ALA A 309 2.17 12.45 4.11
C ALA A 309 1.19 12.95 5.18
N GLY A 310 0.43 14.02 4.90
CA GLY A 310 -0.63 14.52 5.77
C GLY A 310 -1.78 13.52 5.95
N LEU A 311 -2.19 12.85 4.87
CA LEU A 311 -3.19 11.78 4.89
C LEU A 311 -2.73 10.57 5.72
N LEU A 312 -1.47 10.13 5.53
CA LEU A 312 -0.83 9.08 6.33
C LEU A 312 -0.73 9.48 7.80
N ALA A 313 -0.31 10.71 8.10
CA ALA A 313 -0.21 11.22 9.47
C ALA A 313 -1.59 11.24 10.17
N ALA A 314 -2.66 11.62 9.47
CA ALA A 314 -4.03 11.58 9.99
C ALA A 314 -4.49 10.14 10.29
N ALA A 315 -4.19 9.19 9.39
CA ALA A 315 -4.47 7.77 9.60
C ALA A 315 -3.72 7.18 10.81
N ILE A 316 -2.41 7.42 10.88
CA ILE A 316 -1.56 7.00 11.99
C ILE A 316 -2.02 7.64 13.31
N ALA A 317 -2.37 8.93 13.32
CA ALA A 317 -2.89 9.61 14.49
C ALA A 317 -4.21 9.01 14.99
N ASN A 318 -5.17 8.69 14.10
CA ASN A 318 -6.43 8.04 14.49
C ASN A 318 -6.18 6.62 15.04
N LEU A 319 -5.26 5.87 14.44
CA LEU A 319 -4.88 4.52 14.85
C LEU A 319 -4.15 4.49 16.20
N LEU A 320 -3.20 5.41 16.42
CA LEU A 320 -2.54 5.61 17.71
C LEU A 320 -3.50 6.17 18.78
N ALA A 321 -4.56 6.89 18.40
CA ALA A 321 -5.64 7.24 19.32
C ALA A 321 -6.52 6.03 19.66
N ALA A 322 -6.80 5.15 18.70
CA ALA A 322 -7.60 3.94 18.90
C ALA A 322 -6.95 2.95 19.89
N THR A 323 -5.61 2.82 19.89
CA THR A 323 -4.87 1.99 20.87
C THR A 323 -4.97 2.48 22.31
N ARG A 324 -5.36 3.75 22.55
CA ARG A 324 -5.59 4.30 23.90
C ARG A 324 -6.94 3.88 24.52
N SER A 325 -7.72 3.04 23.83
CA SER A 325 -8.99 2.52 24.35
C SER A 325 -9.06 1.00 24.31
N ARG A 326 -9.27 0.37 25.48
CA ARG A 326 -9.58 -1.07 25.58
C ARG A 326 -10.89 -1.45 24.85
N ARG A 327 -11.78 -0.48 24.59
CA ARG A 327 -13.07 -0.67 23.87
C ARG A 327 -12.96 -0.55 22.33
N SER A 328 -11.77 -0.25 21.79
CA SER A 328 -11.54 -0.24 20.33
C SER A 328 -11.48 -1.67 19.77
N ILE A 329 -11.98 -1.88 18.55
CA ILE A 329 -11.87 -3.15 17.81
C ILE A 329 -10.39 -3.40 17.48
N TRP A 330 -9.76 -4.24 18.29
CA TRP A 330 -8.31 -4.31 18.37
C TRP A 330 -7.67 -4.88 17.11
N ARG A 331 -8.18 -5.99 16.57
CA ARG A 331 -7.57 -6.66 15.42
C ARG A 331 -7.50 -5.76 14.18
N PHE A 332 -8.56 -5.01 13.84
CA PHE A 332 -8.50 -4.03 12.74
C PHE A 332 -7.54 -2.88 13.03
N SER A 333 -7.34 -2.51 14.31
CA SER A 333 -6.31 -1.55 14.69
C SER A 333 -4.90 -2.11 14.45
N LEU A 334 -4.67 -3.40 14.73
CA LEU A 334 -3.38 -4.06 14.48
C LEU A 334 -3.14 -4.26 12.99
N THR A 335 -4.12 -4.79 12.24
CA THR A 335 -3.95 -5.15 10.83
C THR A 335 -3.91 -3.95 9.89
N ALA A 336 -4.69 -2.90 10.16
CA ALA A 336 -4.55 -1.64 9.40
C ALA A 336 -3.18 -0.98 9.66
N GLY A 337 -2.67 -1.08 10.89
CA GLY A 337 -1.35 -0.56 11.26
C GLY A 337 -0.21 -1.37 10.64
N ALA A 338 -0.36 -2.70 10.58
CA ALA A 338 0.55 -3.61 9.89
C ALA A 338 0.59 -3.32 8.38
N ALA A 339 -0.58 -3.16 7.76
CA ALA A 339 -0.70 -2.83 6.34
C ALA A 339 -0.12 -1.43 6.01
N LEU A 340 -0.32 -0.43 6.87
CA LEU A 340 0.34 0.88 6.75
C LEU A 340 1.86 0.76 6.86
N ALA A 341 2.37 0.04 7.85
CA ALA A 341 3.81 -0.10 8.08
C ALA A 341 4.49 -0.90 6.94
N ALA A 342 3.85 -1.97 6.46
CA ALA A 342 4.31 -2.74 5.32
C ALA A 342 4.28 -1.93 4.02
N LEU A 343 3.21 -1.17 3.78
CA LEU A 343 3.11 -0.26 2.63
C LEU A 343 4.26 0.76 2.62
N LEU A 344 4.54 1.37 3.77
CA LEU A 344 5.60 2.38 3.90
C LEU A 344 6.99 1.77 3.73
N ALA A 345 7.24 0.58 4.29
CA ALA A 345 8.49 -0.15 4.13
C ALA A 345 8.73 -0.56 2.67
N HIS A 346 7.70 -1.09 2.00
CA HIS A 346 7.81 -1.49 0.59
C HIS A 346 7.95 -0.25 -0.30
N GLY A 347 7.23 0.82 0.02
CA GLY A 347 7.32 2.12 -0.65
C GLY A 347 8.67 2.82 -0.52
N MET A 348 9.58 2.36 0.35
CA MET A 348 10.97 2.84 0.36
C MET A 348 11.84 2.22 -0.73
N VAL A 349 11.48 1.03 -1.24
CA VAL A 349 12.31 0.23 -2.16
C VAL A 349 11.64 -0.12 -3.49
N ASP A 350 10.35 0.21 -3.63
CA ASP A 350 9.57 0.06 -4.84
C ASP A 350 8.46 1.13 -4.92
N ALA A 351 7.90 1.36 -6.12
CA ALA A 351 6.73 2.24 -6.32
C ALA A 351 5.62 1.59 -7.17
N GLY A 352 5.77 0.30 -7.50
CA GLY A 352 4.94 -0.44 -8.44
C GLY A 352 3.46 -0.42 -8.11
N VAL A 353 3.09 -0.40 -6.82
CA VAL A 353 1.68 -0.26 -6.39
C VAL A 353 1.07 1.04 -6.92
N TYR A 354 1.77 2.17 -6.85
CA TYR A 354 1.29 3.48 -7.36
C TYR A 354 1.52 3.66 -8.87
N ALA A 355 2.50 2.97 -9.44
CA ALA A 355 2.80 3.04 -10.87
C ALA A 355 1.83 2.21 -11.75
N SER A 356 1.10 1.25 -11.18
CA SER A 356 0.28 0.26 -11.89
C SER A 356 -1.23 0.39 -11.63
N THR A 357 -2.01 -0.55 -12.18
CA THR A 357 -3.43 -0.77 -11.87
C THR A 357 -3.70 -1.03 -10.38
N LEU A 358 -2.68 -1.45 -9.60
CA LEU A 358 -2.81 -1.68 -8.16
C LEU A 358 -2.93 -0.39 -7.32
N THR A 359 -2.88 0.79 -7.94
CA THR A 359 -2.92 2.10 -7.25
C THR A 359 -4.06 2.25 -6.22
N PRO A 360 -5.29 1.73 -6.43
CA PRO A 360 -6.36 1.83 -5.44
C PRO A 360 -6.01 1.20 -4.07
N ILE A 361 -5.17 0.16 -4.06
CA ILE A 361 -4.77 -0.59 -2.86
C ILE A 361 -3.98 0.30 -1.89
N LEU A 362 -3.25 1.28 -2.41
CA LEU A 362 -2.45 2.26 -1.66
C LEU A 362 -3.25 2.93 -0.52
N PHE A 363 -4.54 3.17 -0.74
CA PHE A 363 -5.40 3.93 0.16
C PHE A 363 -6.23 3.05 1.10
N LEU A 364 -6.28 1.73 0.90
CA LEU A 364 -7.04 0.82 1.77
C LEU A 364 -6.58 0.89 3.24
N PRO A 365 -5.27 0.83 3.59
CA PRO A 365 -4.84 0.93 4.98
C PRO A 365 -5.25 2.24 5.67
N VAL A 366 -5.22 3.35 4.92
CA VAL A 366 -5.68 4.68 5.34
C VAL A 366 -7.16 4.64 5.68
N GLY A 367 -7.99 4.08 4.78
CA GLY A 367 -9.43 3.92 4.98
C GLY A 367 -9.76 3.11 6.24
N PHE A 368 -9.14 1.94 6.41
CA PHE A 368 -9.33 1.10 7.59
C PHE A 368 -8.87 1.80 8.89
N ALA A 369 -7.73 2.51 8.87
CA ALA A 369 -7.23 3.25 10.03
C ALA A 369 -8.14 4.41 10.45
N LEU A 370 -8.70 5.17 9.49
CA LEU A 370 -9.61 6.30 9.75
C LEU A 370 -11.04 5.86 10.13
N ALA A 371 -11.45 4.65 9.74
CA ALA A 371 -12.73 4.05 10.10
C ALA A 371 -12.84 3.72 11.61
N LEU A 372 -11.71 3.50 12.29
CA LEU A 372 -11.66 3.24 13.72
C LEU A 372 -12.23 4.42 14.53
N ARG A 373 -12.92 4.11 15.63
CA ARG A 373 -13.50 5.10 16.55
C ARG A 373 -12.82 5.06 17.93
N PRO A 374 -11.83 5.94 18.20
CA PRO A 374 -11.22 6.04 19.53
C PRO A 374 -12.27 6.24 20.64
N GLY A 375 -12.12 5.49 21.74
CA GLY A 375 -12.92 5.67 22.96
C GLY A 375 -14.38 5.19 22.92
N ARG A 376 -14.91 4.69 21.80
CA ARG A 376 -16.30 4.23 21.69
C ARG A 376 -16.38 2.79 21.21
N HIS A 377 -17.21 1.98 21.87
CA HIS A 377 -17.60 0.67 21.32
C HIS A 377 -18.40 0.91 20.03
N GLN A 378 -17.99 0.31 18.92
CA GLN A 378 -18.74 0.30 17.67
C GLN A 378 -19.93 -0.68 17.79
N ARG A 379 -20.95 -0.32 18.56
CA ARG A 379 -22.25 -1.02 18.55
C ARG A 379 -22.82 -1.01 17.14
N GLN A 380 -23.29 -2.16 16.66
CA GLN A 380 -24.05 -2.28 15.42
C GLN A 380 -25.26 -1.34 15.45
N ARG A 381 -25.59 -0.71 14.31
CA ARG A 381 -26.78 0.12 14.13
C ARG A 381 -27.48 -0.23 12.82
N GLY A 382 -28.42 -1.16 12.92
CA GLY A 382 -29.20 -1.69 11.79
C GLY A 382 -28.50 -2.84 11.07
N SER A 383 -29.28 -3.60 10.29
CA SER A 383 -28.76 -4.55 9.32
C SER A 383 -27.88 -3.83 8.29
N MET A 384 -26.85 -4.54 7.81
CA MET A 384 -26.02 -4.05 6.71
C MET A 384 -26.61 -4.53 5.40
N ASN A 385 -26.86 -3.63 4.45
CA ASN A 385 -27.25 -4.01 3.10
C ASN A 385 -26.04 -4.68 2.43
N TRP A 386 -26.06 -6.01 2.39
CA TRP A 386 -24.98 -6.83 1.82
C TRP A 386 -24.62 -6.42 0.39
N VAL A 387 -25.61 -6.07 -0.43
CA VAL A 387 -25.44 -5.52 -1.78
C VAL A 387 -24.49 -4.31 -1.80
N LEU A 388 -24.57 -3.43 -0.80
CA LEU A 388 -23.77 -2.21 -0.74
C LEU A 388 -22.34 -2.47 -0.23
N ALA A 389 -22.17 -3.43 0.69
CA ALA A 389 -20.85 -3.89 1.11
C ALA A 389 -20.12 -4.64 -0.02
N VAL A 390 -20.83 -5.49 -0.76
CA VAL A 390 -20.34 -6.16 -1.96
C VAL A 390 -19.98 -5.12 -3.02
N ALA A 391 -20.86 -4.15 -3.34
CA ALA A 391 -20.58 -3.12 -4.34
C ALA A 391 -19.29 -2.33 -4.07
N ILE A 392 -19.01 -1.93 -2.83
CA ILE A 392 -17.76 -1.21 -2.48
C ILE A 392 -16.51 -2.09 -2.74
N LEU A 393 -16.61 -3.39 -2.48
CA LEU A 393 -15.53 -4.34 -2.74
C LEU A 393 -15.38 -4.66 -4.23
N SER A 394 -16.50 -4.90 -4.92
CA SER A 394 -16.56 -5.11 -6.37
C SER A 394 -15.96 -3.94 -7.14
N VAL A 395 -16.26 -2.69 -6.74
CA VAL A 395 -15.70 -1.48 -7.36
C VAL A 395 -14.17 -1.39 -7.20
N THR A 396 -13.61 -1.93 -6.11
CA THR A 396 -12.14 -1.99 -5.92
C THR A 396 -11.51 -3.16 -6.69
N ALA A 397 -12.25 -4.26 -6.89
CA ALA A 397 -11.79 -5.43 -7.62
C ALA A 397 -11.92 -5.30 -9.15
N LEU A 398 -12.92 -4.57 -9.65
CA LEU A 398 -13.18 -4.40 -11.09
C LEU A 398 -12.04 -3.66 -11.79
N ALA A 399 -11.40 -2.71 -11.09
CA ALA A 399 -10.25 -1.95 -11.57
C ALA A 399 -8.90 -2.69 -11.44
N LEU A 400 -8.92 -3.98 -11.10
CA LEU A 400 -7.78 -4.88 -11.28
C LEU A 400 -7.90 -5.75 -12.55
N VAL A 401 -9.02 -5.64 -13.27
CA VAL A 401 -9.36 -6.44 -14.46
C VAL A 401 -9.44 -5.57 -15.73
N VAL A 402 -9.26 -4.25 -15.57
CA VAL A 402 -9.18 -3.21 -16.62
C VAL A 402 -7.91 -2.39 -16.38
#